data_AF-A0A924H282-F1
#
_entry.id   AF-A0A924H282-F1
#
_cell.length_a   1.000
_cell.length_b   1.000
_cell.length_c   1.000
_cell.angle_alpha   90.00
_cell.angle_beta   90.00
_cell.angle_gamma   90.00
#
_symmetry.space_group_name_H-M   'P 1'
#
loop_
_entity.id
_entity.type
_entity.pdbx_description
1 polymer ?
#
loop_
_entity_poly.entity_id
_entity_poly.type
_entity_poly.pdbx_seq_one_letter_code
_entity_poly.pdbx_strand_id
1 'polypeptide(L)'
;MKKQIYLLFTLLICLTSCSQNVSSSLDESLNYFEKNWTDSAKSSFKNKPENDAVTELHMTVGMWIRNNWIRHGNDSLVQQFNNIGIYHPDDISSIILTSLHRKLNHKDLNLEEQAQHYINYWKPIIENDEKSKTIAFENYKKYKVGGKINIYYPVNTNNGESNAVIYENNKGWIFNAKTDLKITGIIKEKYFINSETNVFFKIEITEKSKEKIKVLMQEMKIGNTYDFQLDKLTID
;
A
#
# COMPACT_ATOMS: atom_id res chain seq x y z
N MET A 1 -46.70 15.36 -37.24
CA MET A 1 -45.24 15.49 -37.48
C MET A 1 -44.66 16.52 -36.50
N LYS A 2 -44.09 16.08 -35.38
CA LYS A 2 -43.32 16.92 -34.45
C LYS A 2 -41.91 16.33 -34.39
N LYS A 3 -40.92 17.02 -34.97
CA LYS A 3 -39.51 16.64 -34.85
C LYS A 3 -38.98 17.25 -33.55
N GLN A 4 -38.67 16.40 -32.57
CA GLN A 4 -37.82 16.77 -31.45
C GLN A 4 -36.38 16.88 -31.98
N ILE A 5 -35.82 18.09 -31.95
CA ILE A 5 -34.39 18.32 -32.16
C ILE A 5 -33.76 18.26 -30.78
N TYR A 6 -33.05 17.16 -30.49
CA TYR A 6 -32.14 17.09 -29.37
C TYR A 6 -30.89 17.87 -29.76
N LEU A 7 -30.67 19.03 -29.13
CA LEU A 7 -29.43 19.79 -29.27
C LEU A 7 -28.37 19.11 -28.39
N LEU A 8 -27.59 18.23 -29.02
CA LEU A 8 -26.43 17.59 -28.42
C LEU A 8 -25.32 18.64 -28.26
N PHE A 9 -25.20 19.26 -27.08
CA PHE A 9 -24.04 20.08 -26.75
C PHE A 9 -22.85 19.14 -26.51
N THR A 10 -22.12 18.86 -27.58
CA THR A 10 -20.79 18.26 -27.51
C THR A 10 -19.87 19.32 -26.93
N LEU A 11 -19.59 19.19 -25.63
CA LEU A 11 -18.56 19.98 -24.97
C LEU A 11 -17.22 19.51 -25.55
N LEU A 12 -16.74 20.25 -26.54
CA LEU A 12 -15.44 20.11 -27.16
C LEU A 12 -14.39 20.26 -26.05
N ILE A 13 -13.72 19.16 -25.70
CA ILE A 13 -12.60 19.15 -24.75
C ILE A 13 -11.45 19.86 -25.46
N CYS A 14 -11.29 21.16 -25.16
CA CYS A 14 -10.04 21.85 -25.43
C CYS A 14 -8.98 21.29 -24.49
N LEU A 15 -8.20 20.33 -25.00
CA LEU A 15 -6.86 20.00 -24.53
C LEU A 15 -5.99 21.25 -24.68
N THR A 16 -6.02 22.13 -23.69
CA THR A 16 -4.93 23.08 -23.49
C THR A 16 -4.01 22.46 -22.45
N SER A 17 -2.82 22.10 -22.92
CA SER A 17 -1.66 21.78 -22.08
C SER A 17 -1.28 23.04 -21.31
N CYS A 18 -2.06 23.36 -20.27
CA CYS A 18 -1.59 24.28 -19.23
C CYS A 18 -0.53 23.52 -18.45
N SER A 19 0.71 24.03 -18.50
CA SER A 19 1.75 23.78 -17.52
C SER A 19 1.10 23.60 -16.14
N GLN A 20 1.03 22.36 -15.64
CA GLN A 20 0.57 22.09 -14.29
C GLN A 20 1.52 22.87 -13.37
N ASN A 21 1.02 23.87 -12.65
CA ASN A 21 1.81 24.56 -11.64
C ASN A 21 2.17 23.52 -10.57
N VAL A 22 3.35 22.93 -10.71
CA VAL A 22 3.93 22.03 -9.71
C VAL A 22 4.30 22.91 -8.53
N SER A 23 3.66 22.67 -7.39
CA SER A 23 3.82 23.49 -6.19
C SER A 23 5.09 23.14 -5.43
N SER A 24 6.13 23.95 -5.44
CA SER A 24 7.43 23.65 -4.84
C SER A 24 7.45 23.50 -3.31
N SER A 25 6.38 23.88 -2.60
CA SER A 25 6.29 23.78 -1.13
C SER A 25 4.87 23.48 -0.65
N LEU A 26 4.73 23.17 0.65
CA LEU A 26 3.41 23.04 1.27
C LEU A 26 2.58 24.32 1.10
N ASP A 27 3.13 25.50 1.35
CA ASP A 27 2.37 26.75 1.25
C ASP A 27 1.85 27.01 -0.16
N GLU A 28 2.68 26.76 -1.17
CA GLU A 28 2.26 26.80 -2.57
C GLU A 28 1.15 25.78 -2.87
N SER A 29 1.17 24.62 -2.20
CA SER A 29 0.21 23.54 -2.41
C SER A 29 -1.15 23.97 -1.88
N LEU A 30 -1.15 24.61 -0.70
CA LEU A 30 -2.35 25.18 -0.10
C LEU A 30 -2.89 26.34 -0.94
N ASN A 31 -2.02 27.25 -1.37
CA ASN A 31 -2.40 28.39 -2.21
C ASN A 31 -2.98 27.94 -3.57
N TYR A 32 -2.46 26.85 -4.15
CA TYR A 32 -3.01 26.27 -5.37
C TYR A 32 -4.48 25.89 -5.17
N PHE A 33 -4.83 25.20 -4.09
CA PHE A 33 -6.22 24.80 -3.85
C PHE A 33 -7.11 25.99 -3.51
N GLU A 34 -6.65 26.95 -2.70
CA GLU A 34 -7.43 28.15 -2.38
C GLU A 34 -7.81 28.96 -3.62
N LYS A 35 -6.90 29.03 -4.60
CA LYS A 35 -7.09 29.76 -5.86
C LYS A 35 -7.96 29.00 -6.87
N ASN A 36 -7.75 27.69 -6.99
CA ASN A 36 -8.34 26.89 -8.08
C ASN A 36 -9.66 26.21 -7.69
N TRP A 37 -9.96 26.05 -6.40
CA TRP A 37 -11.26 25.53 -5.97
C TRP A 37 -12.32 26.62 -5.96
N THR A 38 -13.53 26.24 -6.38
CA THR A 38 -14.71 27.09 -6.26
C THR A 38 -15.04 27.36 -4.79
N ASP A 39 -15.72 28.46 -4.50
CA ASP A 39 -16.15 28.77 -3.12
C ASP A 39 -17.08 27.70 -2.55
N SER A 40 -17.90 27.08 -3.40
CA SER A 40 -18.73 25.94 -3.01
C SER A 40 -17.88 24.73 -2.60
N ALA A 41 -16.83 24.38 -3.38
CA ALA A 41 -15.94 23.28 -3.04
C ALA A 41 -15.18 23.55 -1.73
N LYS A 42 -14.63 24.77 -1.56
CA LYS A 42 -13.96 25.18 -0.31
C LYS A 42 -14.92 25.14 0.87
N SER A 43 -16.16 25.61 0.70
CA SER A 43 -17.20 25.60 1.74
C SER A 43 -17.58 24.17 2.13
N SER A 44 -17.83 23.30 1.14
CA SER A 44 -18.15 21.88 1.37
C SER A 44 -17.04 21.16 2.13
N PHE A 45 -15.77 21.40 1.74
CA PHE A 45 -14.62 20.79 2.38
C PHE A 45 -14.40 21.29 3.80
N LYS A 46 -14.39 22.62 4.01
CA LYS A 46 -14.07 23.22 5.32
C LYS A 46 -15.12 22.95 6.40
N ASN A 47 -16.39 22.77 6.01
CA ASN A 47 -17.52 22.60 6.95
C ASN A 47 -17.70 21.15 7.43
N LYS A 48 -16.94 20.19 6.88
CA LYS A 48 -16.92 18.79 7.36
C LYS A 48 -15.95 18.64 8.54
N PRO A 49 -16.17 17.64 9.42
CA PRO A 49 -15.13 17.21 10.36
C PRO A 49 -13.82 16.92 9.60
N GLU A 50 -12.68 17.34 10.15
CA GLU A 50 -11.37 17.30 9.47
C GLU A 50 -11.07 15.90 8.90
N ASN A 51 -11.23 14.86 9.72
CA ASN A 51 -10.97 13.48 9.31
C ASN A 51 -11.89 13.01 8.18
N ASP A 52 -13.18 13.36 8.22
CA ASP A 52 -14.15 12.99 7.19
C ASP A 52 -13.85 13.72 5.88
N ALA A 53 -13.50 15.00 5.96
CA ALA A 53 -13.13 15.82 4.81
C ALA A 53 -11.91 15.23 4.07
N VAL A 54 -10.87 14.85 4.82
CA VAL A 54 -9.64 14.26 4.27
C VAL A 54 -9.91 12.86 3.72
N THR A 55 -10.63 12.02 4.46
CA THR A 55 -10.95 10.64 4.06
C THR A 55 -11.76 10.60 2.77
N GLU A 56 -12.77 11.46 2.65
CA GLU A 56 -13.61 11.53 1.44
C GLU A 56 -12.81 11.90 0.18
N LEU A 57 -11.82 12.79 0.35
CA LEU A 57 -10.98 13.23 -0.77
C LEU A 57 -9.73 12.36 -1.00
N HIS A 58 -9.46 11.39 -0.13
CA HIS A 58 -8.23 10.59 -0.17
C HIS A 58 -8.04 9.85 -1.51
N MET A 59 -9.11 9.24 -2.04
CA MET A 59 -9.06 8.49 -3.30
C MET A 59 -9.35 9.35 -4.54
N THR A 60 -9.62 10.64 -4.37
CA THR A 60 -9.84 11.58 -5.48
C THR A 60 -8.72 12.62 -5.53
N VAL A 61 -8.83 13.71 -4.76
CA VAL A 61 -7.83 14.77 -4.72
C VAL A 61 -6.51 14.26 -4.13
N GLY A 62 -6.55 13.44 -3.07
CA GLY A 62 -5.36 12.82 -2.51
C GLY A 62 -4.60 12.01 -3.56
N MET A 63 -5.32 11.17 -4.31
CA MET A 63 -4.74 10.42 -5.44
C MET A 63 -4.16 11.32 -6.53
N TRP A 64 -4.84 12.42 -6.86
CA TRP A 64 -4.34 13.39 -7.82
C TRP A 64 -3.03 14.04 -7.33
N ILE A 65 -2.95 14.45 -6.06
CA ILE A 65 -1.72 14.99 -5.45
C ILE A 65 -0.59 13.96 -5.55
N ARG A 66 -0.85 12.71 -5.17
CA ARG A 66 0.15 11.62 -5.23
C ARG A 66 0.73 11.44 -6.62
N ASN A 67 -0.14 11.35 -7.62
CA ASN A 67 0.29 11.05 -8.96
C ASN A 67 0.98 12.26 -9.58
N ASN A 68 0.41 13.46 -9.48
CA ASN A 68 0.89 14.62 -10.23
C ASN A 68 2.01 15.38 -9.50
N TRP A 69 1.99 15.45 -8.17
CA TRP A 69 2.98 16.22 -7.41
C TRP A 69 4.06 15.34 -6.80
N ILE A 70 3.70 14.19 -6.23
CA ILE A 70 4.65 13.40 -5.44
C ILE A 70 5.45 12.43 -6.33
N ARG A 71 4.77 11.61 -7.15
CA ARG A 71 5.42 10.56 -7.95
C ARG A 71 6.19 11.08 -9.17
N HIS A 72 5.84 12.26 -9.68
CA HIS A 72 6.43 12.83 -10.89
C HIS A 72 7.44 13.95 -10.61
N GLY A 73 8.10 13.94 -9.45
CA GLY A 73 9.34 14.71 -9.25
C GLY A 73 9.13 16.19 -8.93
N ASN A 74 8.22 16.49 -8.00
CA ASN A 74 8.32 17.76 -7.28
C ASN A 74 9.36 17.63 -6.15
N ASP A 75 10.63 17.70 -6.53
CA ASP A 75 11.74 17.41 -5.62
C ASP A 75 11.70 18.28 -4.36
N SER A 76 11.27 19.54 -4.48
CA SER A 76 11.22 20.47 -3.35
C SER A 76 10.11 20.12 -2.36
N LEU A 77 8.88 19.83 -2.82
CA LEU A 77 7.78 19.41 -1.95
C LEU A 77 8.10 18.08 -1.26
N VAL A 78 8.58 17.10 -2.03
CA VAL A 78 8.93 15.78 -1.49
C VAL A 78 10.08 15.90 -0.49
N GLN A 79 11.11 16.68 -0.80
CA GLN A 79 12.23 16.91 0.10
C GLN A 79 11.79 17.61 1.39
N GLN A 80 10.85 18.57 1.31
CA GLN A 80 10.28 19.21 2.50
C GLN A 80 9.66 18.19 3.46
N PHE A 81 8.89 17.23 2.95
CA PHE A 81 8.28 16.18 3.76
C PHE A 81 9.29 15.13 4.25
N ASN A 82 10.24 14.74 3.40
CA ASN A 82 11.31 13.81 3.79
C ASN A 82 12.14 14.37 4.96
N ASN A 83 12.41 15.68 4.97
CA ASN A 83 13.16 16.34 6.04
C ASN A 83 12.46 16.28 7.41
N ILE A 84 11.14 16.11 7.44
CA ILE A 84 10.35 15.91 8.65
C ILE A 84 9.95 14.45 8.87
N GLY A 85 10.59 13.51 8.17
CA GLY A 85 10.42 12.07 8.35
C GLY A 85 9.21 11.46 7.66
N ILE A 86 8.60 12.15 6.69
CA ILE A 86 7.43 11.67 5.95
C ILE A 86 7.82 11.32 4.51
N TYR A 87 7.76 10.03 4.19
CA TYR A 87 8.23 9.49 2.91
C TYR A 87 7.10 8.91 2.05
N HIS A 88 6.00 8.48 2.68
CA HIS A 88 4.94 7.77 1.96
C HIS A 88 4.03 8.77 1.21
N PRO A 89 3.79 8.60 -0.11
CA PRO A 89 2.98 9.55 -0.88
C PRO A 89 1.57 9.76 -0.34
N ASP A 90 0.94 8.71 0.20
CA ASP A 90 -0.41 8.80 0.78
C ASP A 90 -0.43 9.69 2.02
N ASP A 91 0.62 9.64 2.83
CA ASP A 91 0.75 10.44 4.05
C ASP A 91 0.97 11.90 3.69
N ILE A 92 1.90 12.18 2.76
CA ILE A 92 2.15 13.52 2.24
C ILE A 92 0.85 14.14 1.70
N SER A 93 0.11 13.40 0.86
CA SER A 93 -1.15 13.88 0.29
C SER A 93 -2.22 14.15 1.37
N SER A 94 -2.25 13.33 2.41
CA SER A 94 -3.18 13.50 3.53
C SER A 94 -2.80 14.70 4.40
N ILE A 95 -1.51 14.92 4.68
CA ILE A 95 -1.03 16.11 5.40
C ILE A 95 -1.34 17.40 4.64
N ILE A 96 -1.20 17.40 3.30
CA ILE A 96 -1.58 18.55 2.47
C ILE A 96 -3.08 18.84 2.61
N LEU A 97 -3.94 17.83 2.52
CA LEU A 97 -5.39 18.00 2.65
C LEU A 97 -5.81 18.45 4.06
N THR A 98 -5.24 17.85 5.10
CA THR A 98 -5.45 18.26 6.49
C THR A 98 -5.02 19.73 6.69
N SER A 99 -3.86 20.10 6.16
CA SER A 99 -3.33 21.47 6.26
C SER A 99 -4.20 22.47 5.48
N LEU A 100 -4.76 22.07 4.34
CA LEU A 100 -5.74 22.88 3.60
C LEU A 100 -7.02 23.09 4.41
N HIS A 101 -7.53 22.04 5.07
CA HIS A 101 -8.73 22.13 5.90
C HIS A 101 -8.51 23.10 7.07
N ARG A 102 -7.36 22.99 7.74
CA ARG A 102 -6.96 23.88 8.83
C ARG A 102 -6.80 25.33 8.38
N LYS A 103 -6.14 25.55 7.24
CA LYS A 103 -5.98 26.90 6.64
C LYS A 103 -7.32 27.56 6.33
N LEU A 104 -8.25 26.84 5.69
CA LEU A 104 -9.60 27.34 5.36
C LEU A 104 -10.47 27.62 6.60
N ASN A 105 -10.09 27.08 7.77
CA ASN A 105 -10.73 27.28 9.06
C ASN A 105 -9.93 28.16 10.03
N HIS A 106 -8.86 28.81 9.57
CA HIS A 106 -7.97 29.65 10.39
C HIS A 106 -7.42 28.93 11.64
N LYS A 107 -7.07 27.65 11.49
CA LYS A 107 -6.43 26.84 12.53
C LYS A 107 -4.94 26.70 12.25
N ASP A 108 -4.16 26.56 13.32
CA ASP A 108 -2.74 26.21 13.22
C ASP A 108 -2.57 24.89 12.47
N LEU A 109 -1.55 24.81 11.61
CA LEU A 109 -1.32 23.61 10.82
C LEU A 109 -0.83 22.44 11.68
N ASN A 110 -0.09 22.69 12.76
CA ASN A 110 0.54 21.68 13.62
C ASN A 110 1.23 20.57 12.82
N LEU A 111 2.12 20.94 11.88
CA LEU A 111 2.75 19.99 10.96
C LEU A 111 3.58 18.92 11.66
N GLU A 112 4.25 19.27 12.76
CA GLU A 112 5.02 18.31 13.55
C GLU A 112 4.11 17.24 14.17
N GLU A 113 2.92 17.61 14.68
CA GLU A 113 1.95 16.66 15.22
C GLU A 113 1.40 15.73 14.12
N GLN A 114 1.08 16.30 12.95
CA GLN A 114 0.64 15.52 11.79
C GLN A 114 1.73 14.53 11.34
N ALA A 115 2.99 14.96 11.28
CA ALA A 115 4.10 14.09 10.92
C ALA A 115 4.33 12.99 11.97
N GLN A 116 4.30 13.35 13.26
CA GLN A 116 4.51 12.41 14.35
C GLN A 116 3.45 11.29 14.37
N HIS A 117 2.22 11.59 13.97
CA HIS A 117 1.17 10.59 13.80
C HIS A 117 1.60 9.46 12.83
N TYR A 118 2.05 9.82 11.63
CA TYR A 118 2.48 8.87 10.60
C TYR A 118 3.80 8.17 10.97
N ILE A 119 4.75 8.88 11.57
CA ILE A 119 6.00 8.29 12.07
C ILE A 119 5.69 7.19 13.09
N ASN A 120 4.79 7.46 14.04
CA ASN A 120 4.38 6.47 15.04
C ASN A 120 3.63 5.30 14.43
N TYR A 121 2.81 5.54 13.40
CA TYR A 121 2.09 4.50 12.67
C TYR A 121 3.06 3.54 11.95
N TRP A 122 4.04 4.07 11.21
CA TRP A 122 4.95 3.26 10.41
C TRP A 122 6.06 2.59 11.20
N LYS A 123 6.51 3.18 12.32
CA LYS A 123 7.61 2.66 13.14
C LYS A 123 7.49 1.15 13.43
N PRO A 124 6.40 0.63 14.03
CA PRO A 124 6.30 -0.80 14.32
C PRO A 124 6.23 -1.69 13.07
N ILE A 125 5.77 -1.16 11.94
CA ILE A 125 5.70 -1.88 10.66
C ILE A 125 7.11 -2.04 10.09
N ILE A 126 7.88 -0.94 10.04
CA ILE A 126 9.27 -0.93 9.57
C ILE A 126 10.14 -1.86 10.42
N GLU A 127 10.06 -1.74 11.75
CA GLU A 127 10.82 -2.60 12.67
C GLU A 127 10.47 -4.08 12.49
N ASN A 128 9.20 -4.41 12.23
CA ASN A 128 8.77 -5.79 11.97
C ASN A 128 9.28 -6.30 10.62
N ASP A 129 9.25 -5.47 9.57
CA ASP A 129 9.76 -5.83 8.25
C ASP A 129 11.28 -6.06 8.25
N GLU A 130 12.05 -5.25 8.97
CA GLU A 130 13.49 -5.45 9.15
C GLU A 130 13.80 -6.76 9.88
N LYS A 131 13.03 -7.07 10.94
CA LYS A 131 13.13 -8.35 11.65
C LYS A 131 12.80 -9.53 10.73
N SER A 132 11.71 -9.43 9.97
CA SER A 132 11.29 -10.45 9.00
C SER A 132 12.36 -10.72 7.94
N LYS A 133 12.99 -9.68 7.39
CA LYS A 133 14.11 -9.80 6.45
C LYS A 133 15.33 -10.48 7.05
N THR A 134 15.64 -10.20 8.32
CA THR A 134 16.74 -10.86 9.04
C THR A 134 16.48 -12.35 9.19
N ILE A 135 15.28 -12.73 9.66
CA ILE A 135 14.87 -14.13 9.80
C ILE A 135 14.86 -14.84 8.45
N ALA A 136 14.37 -14.18 7.39
CA ALA A 136 14.39 -14.69 6.03
C ALA A 136 15.79 -15.04 5.57
N PHE A 137 16.76 -14.14 5.80
CA PHE A 137 18.16 -14.36 5.43
C PHE A 137 18.82 -15.48 6.25
N GLU A 138 18.51 -15.60 7.54
CA GLU A 138 18.98 -16.71 8.38
C GLU A 138 18.45 -18.06 7.86
N ASN A 139 17.16 -18.12 7.57
CA ASN A 139 16.52 -19.29 6.96
C ASN A 139 17.11 -19.60 5.58
N TYR A 140 17.36 -18.57 4.78
CA TYR A 140 18.04 -18.71 3.49
C TYR A 140 19.40 -19.39 3.66
N LYS A 141 20.20 -19.03 4.67
CA LYS A 141 21.49 -19.69 4.94
C LYS A 141 21.35 -21.12 5.50
N LYS A 142 20.39 -21.33 6.41
CA LYS A 142 20.11 -22.63 7.07
C LYS A 142 19.78 -23.72 6.06
N TYR A 143 18.88 -23.45 5.13
CA TYR A 143 18.38 -24.46 4.19
C TYR A 143 19.28 -24.62 2.96
N LYS A 144 19.33 -25.84 2.43
CA LYS A 144 20.12 -26.21 1.25
C LYS A 144 19.21 -26.64 0.10
N VAL A 145 19.68 -26.46 -1.14
CA VAL A 145 19.03 -27.06 -2.32
C VAL A 145 18.99 -28.58 -2.15
N GLY A 146 17.86 -29.19 -2.51
CA GLY A 146 17.52 -30.59 -2.23
C GLY A 146 16.94 -30.83 -0.82
N GLY A 147 16.98 -29.83 0.06
CA GLY A 147 16.41 -29.91 1.40
C GLY A 147 14.88 -29.90 1.39
N LYS A 148 14.29 -30.63 2.35
CA LYS A 148 12.85 -30.62 2.64
C LYS A 148 12.51 -29.42 3.51
N ILE A 149 11.37 -28.80 3.26
CA ILE A 149 10.84 -27.66 4.02
C ILE A 149 9.33 -27.80 4.23
N ASN A 150 8.86 -27.40 5.40
CA ASN A 150 7.43 -27.21 5.66
C ASN A 150 7.10 -25.72 5.69
N ILE A 151 6.00 -25.33 5.03
CA ILE A 151 5.47 -23.97 5.01
C ILE A 151 4.07 -24.01 5.59
N TYR A 152 3.78 -23.07 6.49
CA TYR A 152 2.52 -23.02 7.22
C TYR A 152 1.76 -21.74 6.88
N TYR A 153 0.46 -21.88 6.64
CA TYR A 153 -0.43 -20.76 6.33
C TYR A 153 -1.69 -20.80 7.19
N PRO A 154 -2.10 -19.67 7.78
CA PRO A 154 -3.48 -19.52 8.23
C PRO A 154 -4.43 -19.61 7.03
N VAL A 155 -5.61 -20.17 7.25
CA VAL A 155 -6.66 -20.24 6.23
C VAL A 155 -7.79 -19.31 6.62
N ASN A 156 -8.08 -18.35 5.74
CA ASN A 156 -9.26 -17.51 5.86
C ASN A 156 -10.41 -18.14 5.06
N THR A 157 -11.61 -18.19 5.65
CA THR A 157 -12.82 -18.66 4.98
C THR A 157 -13.85 -17.54 4.96
N ASN A 158 -14.17 -17.05 3.76
CA ASN A 158 -15.18 -16.02 3.55
C ASN A 158 -16.19 -16.50 2.52
N ASN A 159 -17.49 -16.35 2.79
CA ASN A 159 -18.57 -16.71 1.88
C ASN A 159 -18.48 -18.16 1.32
N GLY A 160 -17.95 -19.09 2.12
CA GLY A 160 -17.79 -20.49 1.73
C GLY A 160 -16.51 -20.81 0.93
N GLU A 161 -15.69 -19.81 0.62
CA GLU A 161 -14.39 -20.00 -0.04
C GLU A 161 -13.25 -19.90 0.96
N SER A 162 -12.39 -20.93 0.99
CA SER A 162 -11.22 -21.00 1.86
C SER A 162 -9.93 -20.73 1.08
N ASN A 163 -9.11 -19.82 1.59
CA ASN A 163 -7.83 -19.46 1.01
C ASN A 163 -6.74 -19.35 2.09
N ALA A 164 -5.58 -19.94 1.82
CA ALA A 164 -4.38 -19.74 2.62
C ALA A 164 -3.80 -18.34 2.36
N VAL A 165 -3.58 -17.59 3.43
CA VAL A 165 -3.20 -16.17 3.38
C VAL A 165 -1.91 -15.93 4.17
N ILE A 166 -1.30 -14.78 3.91
CA ILE A 166 -0.22 -14.25 4.73
C ILE A 166 -0.73 -12.96 5.36
N TYR A 167 -0.58 -12.84 6.68
CA TYR A 167 -0.87 -11.61 7.40
C TYR A 167 0.42 -10.85 7.68
N GLU A 168 0.42 -9.54 7.45
CA GLU A 168 1.56 -8.66 7.71
C GLU A 168 1.99 -8.68 9.18
N ASN A 169 1.03 -8.87 10.08
CA ASN A 169 1.27 -9.00 11.51
C ASN A 169 0.58 -10.25 12.06
N ASN A 170 1.25 -11.40 11.92
CA ASN A 170 0.75 -12.68 12.43
C ASN A 170 1.18 -12.96 13.89
N LYS A 171 1.47 -11.90 14.68
CA LYS A 171 1.92 -12.04 16.07
C LYS A 171 0.86 -12.79 16.89
N GLY A 172 1.15 -14.04 17.22
CA GLY A 172 0.30 -14.89 18.06
C GLY A 172 -0.49 -15.96 17.30
N TRP A 173 -0.38 -16.04 15.98
CA TRP A 173 -0.91 -17.20 15.27
C TRP A 173 -0.08 -18.44 15.58
N ILE A 174 -0.77 -19.51 15.94
CA ILE A 174 -0.20 -20.83 16.20
C ILE A 174 -0.88 -21.78 15.24
N PHE A 175 -0.07 -22.52 14.47
CA PHE A 175 -0.57 -23.47 13.49
C PHE A 175 -1.55 -24.47 14.12
N ASN A 176 -2.72 -24.59 13.51
CA ASN A 176 -3.73 -25.59 13.85
C ASN A 176 -3.99 -26.51 12.67
N ALA A 177 -3.55 -27.77 12.76
CA ALA A 177 -3.69 -28.74 11.68
C ALA A 177 -5.14 -28.92 11.15
N LYS A 178 -6.16 -28.69 12.00
CA LYS A 178 -7.57 -28.81 11.60
C LYS A 178 -8.01 -27.67 10.67
N THR A 179 -7.58 -26.45 10.94
CA THR A 179 -8.03 -25.25 10.20
C THR A 179 -7.01 -24.78 9.17
N ASP A 180 -5.72 -24.92 9.45
CA ASP A 180 -4.64 -24.28 8.70
C ASP A 180 -3.97 -25.18 7.66
N LEU A 181 -3.31 -24.56 6.69
CA LEU A 181 -2.66 -25.27 5.60
C LEU A 181 -1.18 -25.50 5.94
N LYS A 182 -0.72 -26.73 5.74
CA LYS A 182 0.70 -27.08 5.68
C LYS A 182 1.03 -27.53 4.27
N ILE A 183 2.09 -26.97 3.71
CA ILE A 183 2.69 -27.37 2.45
C ILE A 183 4.06 -27.94 2.74
N THR A 184 4.35 -29.09 2.14
CA THR A 184 5.66 -29.72 2.19
C THR A 184 6.27 -29.65 0.81
N GLY A 185 7.57 -29.34 0.72
CA GLY A 185 8.26 -29.35 -0.57
C GLY A 185 9.76 -29.55 -0.48
N ILE A 186 10.38 -29.64 -1.65
CA ILE A 186 11.83 -29.73 -1.82
C ILE A 186 12.34 -28.45 -2.47
N ILE A 187 13.38 -27.86 -1.88
CA ILE A 187 14.00 -26.65 -2.40
C ILE A 187 14.79 -27.00 -3.65
N LYS A 188 14.37 -26.49 -4.80
CA LYS A 188 15.04 -26.71 -6.10
C LYS A 188 16.05 -25.62 -6.41
N GLU A 189 15.78 -24.40 -5.96
CA GLU A 189 16.63 -23.23 -6.20
C GLU A 189 16.54 -22.23 -5.05
N LYS A 190 17.59 -21.43 -4.89
CA LYS A 190 17.69 -20.34 -3.94
C LYS A 190 18.21 -19.11 -4.67
N TYR A 191 17.55 -17.97 -4.54
CA TYR A 191 18.00 -16.72 -5.18
C TYR A 191 17.55 -15.49 -4.38
N PHE A 192 18.02 -14.31 -4.77
CA PHE A 192 17.60 -13.03 -4.22
C PHE A 192 17.30 -12.05 -5.36
N ILE A 193 16.45 -11.05 -5.10
CA ILE A 193 16.09 -10.01 -6.07
C ILE A 193 16.46 -8.64 -5.50
N ASN A 194 17.31 -7.90 -6.20
CA ASN A 194 17.75 -6.52 -5.89
C ASN A 194 18.49 -6.31 -4.55
N SER A 195 18.32 -7.19 -3.56
CA SER A 195 18.95 -7.11 -2.24
C SER A 195 19.20 -8.51 -1.68
N GLU A 196 20.31 -8.70 -0.98
CA GLU A 196 20.69 -9.96 -0.34
C GLU A 196 19.73 -10.41 0.77
N THR A 197 18.88 -9.51 1.27
CA THR A 197 17.85 -9.83 2.27
C THR A 197 16.47 -10.05 1.65
N ASN A 198 16.31 -9.80 0.34
CA ASN A 198 15.08 -10.09 -0.40
C ASN A 198 15.21 -11.46 -1.09
N VAL A 199 15.06 -12.50 -0.27
CA VAL A 199 15.45 -13.88 -0.59
C VAL A 199 14.26 -14.78 -0.87
N PHE A 200 14.47 -15.71 -1.79
CA PHE A 200 13.45 -16.60 -2.32
C PHE A 200 13.94 -18.05 -2.38
N PHE A 201 12.99 -18.97 -2.20
CA PHE A 201 13.14 -20.36 -2.60
C PHE A 201 12.20 -20.69 -3.76
N LYS A 202 12.73 -21.41 -4.75
CA LYS A 202 11.91 -22.16 -5.70
C LYS A 202 11.68 -23.55 -5.14
N ILE A 203 10.43 -23.88 -4.83
CA ILE A 203 10.07 -25.10 -4.10
C ILE A 203 9.17 -25.96 -4.96
N GLU A 204 9.55 -27.23 -5.13
CA GLU A 204 8.69 -28.26 -5.71
C GLU A 204 7.76 -28.81 -4.62
N ILE A 205 6.45 -28.70 -4.83
CA ILE A 205 5.47 -29.12 -3.83
C ILE A 205 5.35 -30.63 -3.83
N THR A 206 5.61 -31.28 -2.70
CA THR A 206 5.49 -32.74 -2.57
C THR A 206 4.23 -33.15 -1.83
N GLU A 207 3.74 -32.33 -0.90
CA GLU A 207 2.53 -32.62 -0.13
C GLU A 207 1.77 -31.35 0.22
N LYS A 208 0.46 -31.50 0.39
CA LYS A 208 -0.44 -30.42 0.80
C LYS A 208 -1.49 -30.98 1.76
N SER A 209 -1.55 -30.48 2.99
CA SER A 209 -2.44 -31.04 4.02
C SER A 209 -3.93 -30.86 3.69
N LYS A 210 -4.26 -29.86 2.86
CA LYS A 210 -5.62 -29.57 2.37
C LYS A 210 -5.56 -29.24 0.88
N GLU A 211 -5.68 -30.26 0.03
CA GLU A 211 -5.42 -30.19 -1.41
C GLU A 211 -6.22 -29.08 -2.13
N LYS A 212 -7.50 -28.90 -1.76
CA LYS A 212 -8.42 -27.94 -2.40
C LYS A 212 -8.18 -26.47 -2.02
N ILE A 213 -7.42 -26.17 -0.96
CA ILE A 213 -7.24 -24.79 -0.50
C ILE A 213 -6.24 -24.06 -1.39
N LYS A 214 -6.65 -22.93 -1.96
CA LYS A 214 -5.75 -22.06 -2.73
C LYS A 214 -4.77 -21.33 -1.81
N VAL A 215 -3.62 -20.96 -2.32
CA VAL A 215 -2.61 -20.17 -1.60
C VAL A 215 -2.53 -18.83 -2.28
N LEU A 216 -2.86 -17.75 -1.56
CA LEU A 216 -2.92 -16.40 -2.13
C LEU A 216 -3.73 -16.36 -3.45
N MET A 217 -4.88 -17.03 -3.46
CA MET A 217 -5.79 -17.20 -4.60
C MET A 217 -5.25 -18.06 -5.75
N GLN A 218 -4.04 -18.60 -5.63
CA GLN A 218 -3.42 -19.49 -6.61
C GLN A 218 -3.66 -20.96 -6.28
N GLU A 219 -4.00 -21.74 -7.31
CA GLU A 219 -4.02 -23.20 -7.22
C GLU A 219 -2.60 -23.77 -7.32
N MET A 220 -2.07 -24.21 -6.18
CA MET A 220 -0.79 -24.90 -6.11
C MET A 220 -0.97 -26.40 -6.27
N LYS A 221 -0.33 -26.99 -7.29
CA LYS A 221 -0.38 -28.41 -7.63
C LYS A 221 0.85 -29.15 -7.09
N ILE A 222 0.63 -30.36 -6.59
CA ILE A 222 1.71 -31.28 -6.20
C ILE A 222 2.52 -31.64 -7.46
N GLY A 223 3.85 -31.70 -7.34
CA GLY A 223 4.81 -31.92 -8.41
C GLY A 223 5.26 -30.65 -9.15
N ASN A 224 4.55 -29.53 -8.97
CA ASN A 224 4.92 -28.26 -9.61
C ASN A 224 5.86 -27.45 -8.72
N THR A 225 6.62 -26.54 -9.34
CA THR A 225 7.50 -25.58 -8.66
C THR A 225 6.88 -24.19 -8.58
N TYR A 226 7.13 -23.51 -7.46
CA TYR A 226 6.67 -22.15 -7.21
C TYR A 226 7.71 -21.35 -6.44
N ASP A 227 7.64 -20.03 -6.55
CA ASP A 227 8.55 -19.10 -5.90
C ASP A 227 7.96 -18.58 -4.58
N PHE A 228 8.79 -18.57 -3.54
CA PHE A 228 8.38 -18.26 -2.18
C PHE A 228 9.34 -17.22 -1.57
N GLN A 229 8.86 -15.99 -1.35
CA GLN A 229 9.61 -14.95 -0.66
C GLN A 229 9.63 -15.23 0.85
N LEU A 230 10.81 -15.30 1.46
CA LEU A 230 10.94 -15.90 2.80
C LEU A 230 10.56 -14.98 3.97
N ASP A 231 10.58 -13.66 3.81
CA ASP A 231 10.32 -12.68 4.89
C ASP A 231 8.86 -12.60 5.33
N LYS A 232 7.97 -13.19 4.54
CA LYS A 232 6.53 -13.28 4.82
C LYS A 232 6.06 -14.70 5.16
N LEU A 233 6.95 -15.69 5.17
CA LEU A 233 6.58 -17.10 5.40
C LEU A 233 6.77 -17.54 6.84
N THR A 234 5.94 -18.48 7.25
CA THR A 234 6.17 -19.30 8.44
C THR A 234 6.68 -20.67 8.00
N ILE A 235 7.88 -21.04 8.44
CA ILE A 235 8.56 -22.29 8.09
C ILE A 235 9.14 -22.98 9.34
N ASP A 236 9.59 -24.24 9.21
CA ASP A 236 10.22 -25.03 10.28
C ASP A 236 11.72 -24.76 10.54
#